data_AF-A0AAN9ACF0-F1
#
_entry.id   AF-A0AAN9ACF0-F1
#
_cell.length_a   1.000
_cell.length_b   1.000
_cell.length_c   1.000
_cell.angle_alpha   90.00
_cell.angle_beta   90.00
_cell.angle_gamma   90.00
#
_symmetry.space_group_name_H-M   'P 1'
#
loop_
_entity.id
_entity.type
_entity.pdbx_description
1 polymer ?
#
loop_
_entity_poly.entity_id
_entity_poly.type
_entity_poly.pdbx_seq_one_letter_code
_entity_poly.pdbx_strand_id
1 'polypeptide(L)'
;MMMNETVPVSTTMLPHYESPLPGLYEHQPQPPKPRLLFKMPRVVPDQKGKFESDELFRRLARETEQVRYTGYRDRPSEERRQKFQSQCRDGYTEI
;
A
#
# COMPACT_ATOMS: atom_id res chain seq x y z
N MET A 1 -13.47 31.67 -52.66
CA MET A 1 -12.11 31.06 -52.73
C MET A 1 -11.75 30.65 -51.31
N MET A 2 -11.45 29.37 -51.11
CA MET A 2 -11.04 28.83 -49.82
C MET A 2 -9.53 28.94 -49.64
N MET A 3 -9.11 28.82 -48.37
CA MET A 3 -7.78 28.45 -47.86
C MET A 3 -6.77 29.60 -47.76
N ASN A 4 -6.00 29.81 -46.69
CA ASN A 4 -5.82 29.18 -45.37
C ASN A 4 -4.66 29.95 -44.69
N GLU A 5 -4.82 30.37 -43.44
CA GLU A 5 -3.73 30.98 -42.66
C GLU A 5 -2.67 29.93 -42.28
N THR A 6 -1.39 30.29 -42.39
CA THR A 6 -0.30 29.71 -41.58
C THR A 6 0.79 30.74 -41.35
N VAL A 7 0.96 31.14 -40.09
CA VAL A 7 2.02 32.00 -39.56
C VAL A 7 3.37 31.28 -39.52
N PRO A 8 4.51 31.94 -39.85
CA PRO A 8 5.81 31.44 -39.46
C PRO A 8 6.25 32.02 -38.10
N VAL A 9 6.43 31.11 -37.14
CA VAL A 9 7.00 31.33 -35.79
C VAL A 9 8.44 31.82 -35.92
N SER A 10 8.73 33.01 -35.38
CA SER A 10 10.09 33.52 -35.21
C SER A 10 10.59 33.15 -33.82
N THR A 11 11.37 32.06 -33.73
CA THR A 11 12.07 31.66 -32.50
C THR A 11 13.55 32.04 -32.64
N THR A 12 13.88 33.05 -31.86
CA THR A 12 15.20 33.56 -31.45
C THR A 12 16.38 32.57 -31.50
N MET A 13 17.48 33.08 -32.07
CA MET A 13 18.82 32.50 -32.16
C MET A 13 19.44 32.27 -30.76
N LEU A 14 19.80 31.03 -30.42
CA LEU A 14 20.68 30.72 -29.28
C LEU A 14 22.13 30.53 -29.80
N PRO A 15 23.15 31.09 -29.14
CA PRO A 15 24.53 30.93 -29.59
C PRO A 15 25.05 29.54 -29.21
N HIS A 16 25.62 28.84 -30.18
CA HIS A 16 26.41 27.63 -29.96
C HIS A 16 27.71 28.00 -29.24
N TYR A 17 27.96 27.45 -28.06
CA TYR A 17 29.28 27.45 -27.44
C TYR A 17 29.89 26.06 -27.62
N GLU A 18 30.84 25.94 -28.55
CA GLU A 18 31.75 24.79 -28.58
C GLU A 18 32.77 24.92 -27.44
N SER A 19 32.83 23.92 -26.57
CA SER A 19 33.90 23.76 -25.58
C SER A 19 34.84 22.63 -26.01
N PRO A 20 36.15 22.86 -26.19
CA PRO A 20 37.07 21.84 -26.67
C PRO A 20 37.92 21.29 -25.52
N LEU A 21 37.48 20.28 -24.77
CA LEU A 21 38.39 19.46 -23.95
C LEU A 21 37.86 18.02 -23.76
N PRO A 22 38.53 16.99 -24.32
CA PRO A 22 38.23 15.60 -24.08
C PRO A 22 39.01 15.07 -22.87
N GLY A 23 38.28 14.49 -21.90
CA GLY A 23 38.81 13.55 -20.91
C GLY A 23 39.47 14.18 -19.68
N LEU A 24 38.72 14.22 -18.57
CA LEU A 24 39.19 14.05 -17.17
C LEU A 24 38.00 14.36 -16.22
N TYR A 25 37.01 13.46 -16.18
CA TYR A 25 36.14 13.36 -15.01
C TYR A 25 36.27 11.93 -14.48
N GLU A 26 37.30 11.74 -13.66
CA GLU A 26 37.45 10.58 -12.79
C GLU A 26 36.11 10.38 -12.06
N HIS A 27 35.42 9.26 -12.30
CA HIS A 27 34.22 8.89 -11.58
C HIS A 27 34.61 8.64 -10.11
N GLN A 28 34.58 9.69 -9.28
CA GLN A 28 34.71 9.51 -7.83
C GLN A 28 33.60 8.54 -7.38
N PRO A 29 33.92 7.44 -6.68
CA PRO A 29 32.91 6.58 -6.09
C PRO A 29 32.16 7.39 -5.03
N GLN A 30 30.97 7.87 -5.39
CA GLN A 30 30.08 8.56 -4.48
C GLN A 30 29.81 7.63 -3.28
N PRO A 31 29.96 8.09 -2.03
CA PRO A 31 29.64 7.28 -0.87
C PRO A 31 28.17 6.83 -0.98
N PRO A 32 27.86 5.57 -0.62
CA PRO A 32 26.51 5.05 -0.76
C PRO A 32 25.54 5.93 0.04
N LYS A 33 24.53 6.46 -0.64
CA LYS A 33 23.51 7.31 -0.02
C LYS A 33 22.89 6.57 1.17
N PRO A 34 22.74 7.22 2.35
CA PRO A 34 22.19 6.56 3.53
C PRO A 34 20.80 6.04 3.22
N ARG A 35 20.62 4.73 3.37
CA ARG A 35 19.30 4.09 3.22
C ARG A 35 18.48 4.46 4.44
N LEU A 36 17.63 5.48 4.31
CA LEU A 36 16.62 5.80 5.32
C LEU A 36 15.66 4.60 5.44
N LEU A 37 15.90 3.75 6.43
CA LEU A 37 15.05 2.60 6.74
C LEU A 37 13.81 3.10 7.49
N PHE A 38 12.85 3.63 6.75
CA PHE A 38 11.49 3.81 7.25
C PHE A 38 10.86 2.42 7.42
N LYS A 39 10.99 1.83 8.61
CA LYS A 39 10.23 0.62 8.94
C LYS A 39 8.79 1.02 9.20
N MET A 40 7.86 0.44 8.43
CA MET A 40 6.43 0.63 8.70
C MET A 40 6.07 0.02 10.07
N PRO A 41 5.44 0.79 10.96
CA PRO A 41 5.04 0.27 12.26
C PRO A 41 3.87 -0.69 12.12
N ARG A 42 3.94 -1.83 12.81
CA ARG A 42 2.87 -2.84 12.82
C ARG A 42 1.60 -2.38 13.53
N VAL A 43 1.73 -1.44 14.45
CA VAL A 43 0.66 -0.98 15.33
C VAL A 43 0.67 0.54 15.38
N VAL A 44 -0.47 1.13 15.68
CA VAL A 44 -0.56 2.56 15.95
C VAL A 44 0.16 2.91 17.26
N PRO A 45 0.73 4.12 17.42
CA PRO A 45 1.43 4.52 18.64
C PRO A 45 0.56 4.44 19.90
N ASP A 46 -0.65 5.00 19.87
CA ASP A 46 -1.62 4.90 20.97
C ASP A 46 -2.67 3.83 20.68
N GLN A 47 -2.32 2.59 21.01
CA GLN A 47 -3.20 1.44 20.81
C GLN A 47 -4.46 1.52 21.69
N LYS A 48 -4.31 2.02 22.93
CA LYS A 48 -5.42 2.13 23.88
C LYS A 48 -6.43 3.17 23.41
N GLY A 49 -5.96 4.38 23.07
CA GLY A 49 -6.83 5.44 22.55
C GLY A 49 -7.54 5.03 21.27
N LYS A 50 -6.87 4.34 20.34
CA LYS A 50 -7.52 3.79 19.14
C LYS A 50 -8.61 2.77 19.50
N PHE A 51 -8.33 1.84 20.41
CA PHE A 51 -9.32 0.84 20.82
C PHE A 51 -10.58 1.48 21.46
N GLU A 52 -10.39 2.50 22.30
CA GLU A 52 -11.50 3.14 23.03
C GLU A 52 -12.31 4.11 22.15
N SER A 53 -11.67 4.81 21.21
CA SER A 53 -12.31 5.86 20.41
C SER A 53 -12.86 5.40 19.06
N ASP A 54 -12.35 4.32 18.47
CA ASP A 54 -12.77 3.88 17.14
C ASP A 54 -14.19 3.28 17.15
N GLU A 55 -15.04 3.74 16.22
CA GLU A 55 -16.42 3.28 16.08
C GLU A 55 -16.52 1.77 15.82
N LEU A 56 -15.58 1.19 15.06
CA LEU A 56 -15.58 -0.23 14.75
C LEU A 56 -15.37 -1.05 16.02
N PHE A 57 -14.34 -0.73 16.81
CA PHE A 57 -14.08 -1.42 18.08
C PHE A 57 -15.22 -1.22 19.07
N ARG A 58 -15.78 -0.01 19.16
CA ARG A 58 -16.95 0.27 20.01
C ARG A 58 -18.19 -0.54 19.62
N ARG A 59 -18.43 -0.76 18.32
CA ARG A 59 -19.55 -1.59 17.84
C ARG A 59 -19.33 -3.07 18.15
N LEU A 60 -18.12 -3.57 17.95
CA LEU A 60 -17.76 -4.98 18.18
C LEU A 60 -17.57 -5.34 19.67
N ALA A 61 -17.42 -4.35 20.55
CA ALA A 61 -17.29 -4.57 21.99
C ALA A 61 -18.58 -5.06 22.68
N ARG A 62 -19.74 -4.92 22.02
CA ARG A 62 -21.03 -5.39 22.55
C ARG A 62 -21.24 -6.85 22.18
N GLU A 63 -21.96 -7.59 23.02
CA GLU A 63 -22.42 -8.92 22.65
C GLU A 63 -23.37 -8.79 21.45
N THR A 64 -22.96 -9.32 20.30
CA THR A 64 -23.74 -9.26 19.05
C THR A 64 -24.06 -10.66 18.56
N GLU A 65 -25.30 -10.89 18.12
CA GLU A 65 -25.76 -12.15 17.52
C GLU A 65 -25.03 -12.52 16.21
N GLN A 66 -24.28 -11.58 15.62
CA GLN A 66 -23.66 -11.75 14.30
C GLN A 66 -22.46 -12.72 14.30
N VAL A 67 -21.95 -13.10 15.48
CA VAL A 67 -20.82 -14.04 15.64
C VAL A 67 -21.29 -15.46 15.26
N ARG A 68 -20.88 -15.97 14.09
CA ARG A 68 -21.38 -17.26 13.57
C ARG A 68 -20.32 -17.98 12.75
N TYR A 69 -20.12 -19.27 12.99
CA TYR A 69 -19.20 -20.09 12.20
C TYR A 69 -19.37 -19.90 10.68
N THR A 70 -18.33 -19.35 10.05
CA THR A 70 -18.31 -18.96 8.63
C THR A 70 -17.65 -20.00 7.72
N GLY A 71 -16.96 -21.00 8.28
CA GLY A 71 -16.28 -22.04 7.50
C GLY A 71 -17.20 -23.02 6.77
N TYR A 72 -16.72 -23.55 5.64
CA TYR A 72 -17.36 -24.61 4.83
C TYR A 72 -18.84 -24.38 4.52
N ARG A 73 -19.24 -23.16 4.11
CA ARG A 73 -20.66 -22.81 3.85
C ARG A 73 -21.30 -23.64 2.74
N ASP A 74 -20.51 -24.21 1.86
CA ASP A 74 -20.88 -25.12 0.78
C ASP A 74 -21.21 -26.56 1.26
N ARG A 75 -20.92 -26.88 2.52
CA ARG A 75 -21.06 -28.24 3.08
C ARG A 75 -22.32 -28.43 3.93
N PRO A 76 -22.80 -29.68 4.09
CA PRO A 76 -23.91 -29.99 4.98
C PRO A 76 -23.64 -29.56 6.42
N SER A 77 -24.70 -29.18 7.14
CA SER A 77 -24.60 -28.69 8.52
C SER A 77 -23.89 -29.66 9.48
N GLU A 78 -24.10 -30.97 9.30
CA GLU A 78 -23.47 -32.01 10.11
C GLU A 78 -21.94 -32.02 9.97
N GLU A 79 -21.46 -31.99 8.71
CA GLU A 79 -20.02 -31.92 8.42
C GLU A 79 -19.40 -30.64 8.98
N ARG A 80 -20.09 -29.51 8.79
CA ARG A 80 -19.67 -28.21 9.34
C ARG A 80 -19.53 -28.24 10.87
N ARG A 81 -20.46 -28.89 11.56
CA ARG A 81 -20.43 -29.05 13.02
C ARG A 81 -19.22 -29.87 13.47
N GLN A 82 -18.94 -30.99 12.81
CA GLN A 82 -17.79 -31.82 13.13
C GLN A 82 -16.46 -31.10 12.86
N LYS A 83 -16.36 -30.37 11.74
CA LYS A 83 -15.19 -29.55 11.41
C LYS A 83 -14.95 -28.45 12.43
N PHE A 84 -16.00 -27.72 12.79
CA PHE A 84 -15.91 -26.68 13.82
C PHE A 84 -15.41 -27.24 15.16
N GLN A 85 -15.96 -28.38 15.60
CA GLN A 85 -15.52 -29.03 16.85
C GLN A 85 -14.05 -29.47 16.79
N SER A 86 -13.59 -30.02 15.67
CA SER A 86 -12.18 -30.39 15.47
C SER A 86 -11.28 -29.16 15.53
N GLN A 87 -11.62 -28.11 14.78
CA GLN A 87 -10.87 -26.84 14.73
C GLN A 87 -10.77 -26.17 16.10
N CYS A 88 -11.85 -26.16 16.87
CA CYS A 88 -11.82 -25.69 18.26
C CYS A 88 -10.86 -26.51 19.15
N ARG A 89 -10.74 -27.82 18.93
CA ARG A 89 -9.75 -28.65 19.65
C ARG A 89 -8.32 -28.37 19.20
N ASP A 90 -8.14 -28.02 17.93
CA ASP A 90 -6.84 -27.67 17.35
C ASP A 90 -6.39 -26.23 17.73
N GLY A 91 -7.29 -25.43 18.31
CA GLY A 91 -7.00 -24.08 18.82
C GLY A 91 -7.16 -22.95 17.80
N TYR A 92 -7.73 -23.21 16.63
CA TYR A 92 -8.01 -22.20 15.60
C TYR A 92 -9.36 -22.49 14.94
N THR A 93 -10.17 -21.47 14.68
CA THR A 93 -11.45 -21.62 13.96
C THR A 93 -11.86 -20.30 13.31
N GLU A 94 -12.67 -20.37 12.27
CA GLU A 94 -13.26 -19.20 11.60
C GLU A 94 -14.58 -18.82 12.28
N ILE A 95 -14.84 -17.52 12.47
CA ILE A 95 -16.03 -17.00 13.16
C ILE A 95 -16.66 -15.87 12.35
#